data_AF-A0A2V9IG08-F1
#
_entry.id   AF-A0A2V9IG08-F1
#
_cell.length_a   1.000
_cell.length_b   1.000
_cell.length_c   1.000
_cell.angle_alpha   90.00
_cell.angle_beta   90.00
_cell.angle_gamma   90.00
#
_symmetry.space_group_name_H-M   'P 1'
#
loop_
_entity.id
_entity.type
_entity.pdbx_description
1 polymer ?
#
loop_
_entity_poly.entity_id
_entity_poly.type
_entity_poly.pdbx_seq_one_letter_code
_entity_poly.pdbx_strand_id
1 'polypeptide(L)'
;MAMRCDEIREQLVELLYNERGTSPASAELQAHVDSCPSCRLELAELQAARNWLQVWKDEPPLRSLAFPAPPARVVPMRPRSPALRWAQYAAVAALLLLGFLALANAEITWNKEGFAFRTRILPVPSSRFDPSSYYTKAEVRNIIGRVADETEGRMIDANQLMIEDALEILEQEHRNLRLVNGNAARLRGKN
;
A
#
# COMPACT_ATOMS: atom_id res chain seq x y z
N MET A 1 18.47 18.74 31.00
CA MET A 1 17.98 19.08 29.64
C MET A 1 16.60 18.47 29.55
N ALA A 2 15.53 19.26 29.57
CA ALA A 2 14.18 18.70 29.60
C ALA A 2 13.87 18.09 28.23
N MET A 3 13.73 16.76 28.18
CA MET A 3 13.30 16.04 26.98
C MET A 3 11.89 16.49 26.61
N ARG A 4 11.65 16.76 25.31
CA ARG A 4 10.36 17.27 24.83
C ARG A 4 9.36 16.12 24.74
N CYS A 5 8.10 16.39 25.07
CA CYS A 5 7.02 15.38 25.03
C CYS A 5 6.86 14.73 23.64
N ASP A 6 7.15 15.47 22.56
CA ASP A 6 7.01 14.95 21.19
C ASP A 6 8.04 13.84 20.89
N GLU A 7 9.29 14.04 21.32
CA GLU A 7 10.38 13.08 21.15
C GLU A 7 10.17 11.81 21.98
N ILE A 8 9.53 11.96 23.14
CA ILE A 8 9.17 10.85 24.02
C ILE A 8 8.05 10.01 23.45
N ARG A 9 7.07 10.65 22.80
CA ARG A 9 5.93 9.97 22.18
C ARG A 9 6.36 9.00 21.09
N GLU A 10 7.37 9.37 20.31
CA GLU A 10 7.96 8.50 19.28
C GLU A 10 8.64 7.27 19.89
N GLN A 11 9.19 7.39 21.11
CA GLN A 11 9.92 6.32 21.81
C GLN A 11 9.02 5.49 22.76
N LEU A 12 7.74 5.81 22.91
CA LEU A 12 6.80 5.04 23.76
C LEU A 12 6.60 3.60 23.27
N VAL A 13 6.67 3.37 21.95
CA VAL A 13 6.52 2.03 21.37
C VAL A 13 7.74 1.16 21.69
N GLU A 14 8.94 1.73 21.63
CA GLU A 14 10.19 1.05 22.02
C GLU A 14 10.15 0.67 23.51
N LEU A 15 9.64 1.57 24.36
CA LEU A 15 9.40 1.30 25.78
C LEU A 15 8.40 0.14 25.99
N LEU A 16 7.33 0.07 25.18
CA LEU A 16 6.29 -0.95 25.30
C LEU A 16 6.77 -2.35 24.90
N TYR A 17 7.58 -2.44 23.84
CA TYR A 17 8.03 -3.72 23.28
C TYR A 17 9.41 -4.17 23.79
N ASN A 18 10.14 -3.30 24.50
CA ASN A 18 11.45 -3.57 25.09
C ASN A 18 12.32 -4.47 24.20
N GLU A 19 12.47 -4.04 22.94
CA GLU A 19 13.24 -4.79 21.96
C GLU A 19 14.67 -4.89 22.47
N ARG A 20 15.13 -6.12 22.74
CA ARG A 20 16.52 -6.39 23.14
C ARG A 20 17.44 -6.01 21.97
N GLY A 21 17.84 -4.76 21.90
CA GLY A 21 18.64 -4.23 20.79
C GLY A 21 18.57 -2.71 20.64
N THR A 22 17.48 -2.09 21.07
CA THR A 22 17.40 -0.63 21.23
C THR A 22 17.79 -0.28 22.66
N SER A 23 18.49 0.85 22.84
CA SER A 23 19.05 1.27 24.14
C SER A 23 18.03 1.00 25.27
N PRO A 24 18.45 0.40 26.41
CA PRO A 24 17.53 0.14 27.52
C PRO A 24 16.76 1.42 27.77
N ALA A 25 15.42 1.32 27.77
CA ALA A 25 14.48 2.38 28.12
C ALA A 25 15.19 3.40 29.01
N SER A 26 15.60 4.52 28.42
CA SER A 26 16.56 5.38 29.09
C SER A 26 15.93 5.79 30.43
N ALA A 27 16.70 5.73 31.53
CA ALA A 27 16.15 6.08 32.84
C ALA A 27 15.49 7.48 32.84
N GLU A 28 15.94 8.33 31.91
CA GLU A 28 15.38 9.63 31.57
C GLU A 28 13.96 9.56 30.95
N LEU A 29 13.71 8.62 30.03
CA LEU A 29 12.39 8.38 29.44
C LEU A 29 11.38 7.93 30.51
N GLN A 30 11.79 6.99 31.37
CA GLN A 30 10.95 6.52 32.47
C GLN A 30 10.64 7.66 33.47
N ALA A 31 11.66 8.44 33.84
CA ALA A 31 11.49 9.61 34.71
C ALA A 31 10.56 10.67 34.10
N HIS A 32 10.54 10.83 32.78
CA HIS A 32 9.60 11.72 32.12
C HIS A 32 8.16 11.18 32.14
N VAL A 33 7.94 9.89 31.85
CA VAL A 33 6.60 9.28 31.95
C VAL A 33 6.06 9.36 33.38
N ASP A 34 6.94 9.23 34.37
CA ASP A 34 6.60 9.35 35.79
C ASP A 34 6.30 10.82 36.21
N SER A 35 6.75 11.81 35.45
CA SER A 35 6.48 13.24 35.73
C SER A 35 5.40 13.86 34.83
N CYS A 36 5.16 13.34 33.63
CA CYS A 36 4.22 13.88 32.65
C CYS A 36 2.91 13.07 32.60
N PRO A 37 1.74 13.65 32.95
CA PRO A 37 0.48 12.92 32.95
C PRO A 37 0.00 12.54 31.53
N SER A 38 0.34 13.34 30.51
CA SER A 38 -0.05 13.05 29.11
C SER A 38 0.64 11.80 28.59
N CYS A 39 1.96 11.70 28.74
CA CYS A 39 2.72 10.54 28.26
C CYS A 39 2.37 9.27 29.03
N ARG A 40 1.99 9.39 30.31
CA ARG A 40 1.48 8.27 31.11
C ARG A 40 0.15 7.74 30.59
N LEU A 41 -0.76 8.63 30.21
CA LEU A 41 -2.06 8.26 29.66
C LEU A 41 -1.89 7.55 28.31
N GLU A 42 -1.06 8.09 27.42
CA GLU A 42 -0.75 7.48 26.12
C GLU A 42 -0.13 6.08 26.28
N LEU A 43 0.81 5.90 27.23
CA LEU A 43 1.39 4.58 27.52
C LEU A 43 0.33 3.58 28.02
N ALA A 44 -0.59 4.02 28.87
CA ALA A 44 -1.67 3.17 29.38
C ALA A 44 -2.64 2.74 28.27
N GLU A 45 -2.96 3.62 27.33
CA GLU A 45 -3.79 3.29 26.16
C GLU A 45 -3.11 2.26 25.26
N LEU A 46 -1.81 2.42 24.98
CA LEU A 46 -1.03 1.47 24.20
C LEU A 46 -0.96 0.09 24.89
N GLN A 47 -0.79 0.06 26.21
CA GLN A 47 -0.83 -1.18 27.00
C GLN A 47 -2.20 -1.86 26.93
N ALA A 48 -3.28 -1.09 27.00
CA ALA A 48 -4.64 -1.62 26.87
C ALA A 48 -4.86 -2.23 25.48
N ALA A 49 -4.45 -1.54 24.41
CA ALA A 49 -4.54 -2.06 23.04
C ALA A 49 -3.75 -3.37 22.86
N ARG A 50 -2.53 -3.45 23.41
CA ARG A 50 -1.72 -4.67 23.40
C ARG A 50 -2.44 -5.82 24.11
N ASN A 51 -3.03 -5.57 25.28
CA ASN A 51 -3.75 -6.59 26.02
C ASN A 51 -4.98 -7.09 25.24
N TRP A 52 -5.69 -6.20 24.54
CA TRP A 52 -6.78 -6.58 23.65
C TRP A 52 -6.32 -7.46 22.49
N LEU A 53 -5.18 -7.15 21.87
CA LEU A 53 -4.60 -7.96 20.80
C LEU A 53 -4.12 -9.33 21.27
N GLN A 54 -3.62 -9.45 22.50
CA GLN A 54 -3.20 -10.75 23.07
C GLN A 54 -4.37 -11.73 23.29
N VAL A 55 -5.61 -11.22 23.37
CA VAL A 55 -6.81 -12.07 23.47
C VAL A 55 -7.16 -12.71 22.13
N TRP A 56 -6.69 -12.14 21.02
CA TRP A 56 -6.95 -12.68 19.70
C TRP A 56 -6.13 -13.96 19.55
N LYS A 57 -6.84 -15.09 19.44
CA LYS A 57 -6.20 -16.37 19.14
C LYS A 57 -5.79 -16.37 17.67
N ASP A 58 -4.55 -16.76 17.41
CA ASP A 58 -4.11 -17.06 16.05
C ASP A 58 -5.04 -18.11 15.44
N GLU A 59 -5.52 -17.85 14.23
CA GLU A 59 -6.24 -18.85 13.46
C GLU A 59 -5.32 -20.07 13.32
N PRO A 60 -5.79 -21.29 13.69
CA PRO A 60 -4.97 -22.48 13.56
C PRO A 60 -4.44 -22.56 12.12
N PRO A 61 -3.15 -22.87 11.93
CA PRO A 61 -2.59 -22.96 10.59
C PRO A 61 -3.47 -23.95 9.80
N LEU A 62 -4.00 -23.48 8.66
CA LEU A 62 -4.69 -24.31 7.69
C LEU A 62 -3.86 -25.58 7.52
N ARG A 63 -4.45 -26.72 7.92
CA ARG A 63 -3.82 -28.05 8.02
C ARG A 63 -2.64 -28.15 7.05
N SER A 64 -1.46 -28.46 7.57
CA SER A 64 -0.28 -28.73 6.74
C SER A 64 -0.70 -29.73 5.66
N LEU A 65 -0.86 -29.24 4.44
CA LEU A 65 -1.04 -30.09 3.27
C LEU A 65 0.29 -30.82 3.14
N ALA A 66 0.37 -32.00 3.76
CA ALA A 66 1.51 -32.88 3.63
C ALA A 66 1.53 -33.30 2.15
N PHE A 67 2.27 -32.55 1.35
CA PHE A 67 2.51 -32.92 -0.03
C PHE A 67 3.29 -34.23 0.00
N PRO A 68 2.75 -35.33 -0.56
CA PRO A 68 3.50 -36.57 -0.64
C PRO A 68 4.80 -36.27 -1.39
N ALA A 69 5.93 -36.63 -0.79
CA ALA A 69 7.22 -36.47 -1.42
C ALA A 69 7.18 -37.15 -2.80
N PRO A 70 7.48 -36.43 -3.90
CA PRO A 70 7.46 -37.04 -5.21
C PRO A 70 8.43 -38.22 -5.23
N PRO A 71 8.09 -39.34 -5.89
CA PRO A 71 8.98 -40.49 -5.97
C PRO A 71 10.31 -40.03 -6.54
N ALA A 72 11.42 -40.42 -5.89
CA ALA A 72 12.77 -40.06 -6.29
C ALA A 72 13.01 -40.55 -7.71
N ARG A 73 12.80 -39.66 -8.68
CA ARG A 73 13.03 -39.92 -10.09
C ARG A 73 14.56 -39.88 -10.27
N VAL A 74 15.19 -41.04 -10.20
CA VAL A 74 16.60 -41.20 -10.56
C VAL A 74 16.74 -40.85 -12.04
N VAL A 75 17.14 -39.61 -12.30
CA VAL A 75 17.47 -39.14 -13.65
C VAL A 75 18.79 -39.82 -14.02
N PRO A 76 18.84 -40.63 -15.10
CA PRO A 76 20.10 -41.20 -15.55
C PRO A 76 21.03 -40.04 -15.92
N MET A 77 22.18 -39.98 -15.23
CA MET A 77 23.20 -38.96 -15.42
C MET A 77 23.87 -39.22 -16.77
N ARG A 78 23.27 -38.66 -17.83
CA ARG A 78 23.79 -38.72 -19.19
C ARG A 78 25.23 -38.16 -19.18
N PRO A 79 26.21 -38.84 -19.80
CA PRO A 79 27.58 -38.34 -19.84
C PRO A 79 27.59 -36.95 -20.45
N ARG A 80 28.07 -36.00 -19.64
CA ARG A 80 28.00 -34.58 -19.89
C ARG A 80 28.97 -34.26 -21.02
N SER A 81 28.44 -34.06 -22.24
CA SER A 81 29.26 -33.64 -23.38
C SER A 81 30.03 -32.37 -22.99
N PRO A 82 31.26 -32.16 -23.52
CA PRO A 82 32.06 -31.00 -23.17
C PRO A 82 31.30 -29.69 -23.40
N ALA A 83 30.47 -29.63 -24.47
CA ALA A 83 29.55 -28.52 -24.74
C ALA A 83 28.59 -28.21 -23.58
N LEU A 84 28.08 -29.23 -22.88
CA LEU A 84 27.18 -29.03 -21.73
C LEU A 84 27.93 -28.57 -20.48
N ARG A 85 29.26 -28.78 -20.40
CA ARG A 85 30.11 -28.20 -19.36
C ARG A 85 30.38 -26.72 -19.65
N TRP A 86 30.71 -26.37 -20.89
CA TRP A 86 30.85 -24.96 -21.32
C TRP A 86 29.55 -24.17 -21.12
N ALA A 87 28.39 -24.77 -21.42
CA ALA A 87 27.09 -24.16 -21.16
C ALA A 87 26.82 -23.94 -19.66
N GLN A 88 27.29 -24.84 -18.77
CA GLN A 88 27.21 -24.61 -17.33
C GLN A 88 28.10 -23.47 -16.87
N TYR A 89 29.35 -23.43 -17.34
CA TYR A 89 30.27 -22.35 -16.97
C TYR A 89 29.72 -21.00 -17.45
N ALA A 90 29.13 -20.95 -18.65
CA ALA A 90 28.44 -19.76 -19.15
C ALA A 90 27.24 -19.37 -18.28
N ALA A 91 26.42 -20.32 -17.84
CA ALA A 91 25.27 -20.06 -16.97
C ALA A 91 25.70 -19.55 -15.58
N VAL A 92 26.74 -20.15 -14.99
CA VAL A 92 27.28 -19.71 -13.70
C VAL A 92 27.92 -18.32 -13.82
N ALA A 93 28.67 -18.06 -14.88
CA ALA A 93 29.23 -16.75 -15.16
C ALA A 93 28.14 -15.68 -15.34
N ALA A 94 27.05 -16.02 -16.06
CA ALA A 94 25.90 -15.13 -16.22
C ALA A 94 25.19 -14.85 -14.87
N LEU A 95 25.01 -15.86 -14.01
CA LEU A 95 24.43 -15.67 -12.68
C LEU A 95 25.31 -14.81 -11.77
N LEU A 96 26.62 -15.01 -11.79
CA LEU A 96 27.56 -14.17 -11.05
C LEU A 96 27.55 -12.73 -11.57
N LEU A 97 27.50 -12.54 -12.88
CA LEU A 97 27.38 -11.24 -13.51
C LEU A 97 26.06 -10.56 -13.09
N LEU A 98 24.92 -11.25 -13.19
CA LEU A 98 23.62 -10.73 -12.76
C LEU A 98 23.58 -10.42 -11.26
N GLY A 99 24.17 -11.27 -10.43
CA GLY A 99 24.32 -11.02 -8.99
C GLY A 99 25.17 -9.78 -8.72
N PHE A 100 26.27 -9.61 -9.45
CA PHE A 100 27.10 -8.41 -9.35
C PHE A 100 26.36 -7.15 -9.81
N LEU A 101 25.60 -7.22 -10.91
CA LEU A 101 24.76 -6.12 -11.37
C LEU A 101 23.64 -5.77 -10.38
N ALA A 102 23.06 -6.77 -9.72
CA ALA A 102 22.06 -6.58 -8.67
C ALA A 102 22.67 -5.87 -7.44
N LEU A 103 23.86 -6.30 -6.99
CA LEU A 103 24.60 -5.59 -5.93
C LEU A 103 24.98 -4.16 -6.35
N ALA A 104 25.33 -3.96 -7.62
CA ALA A 104 25.65 -2.64 -8.19
C ALA A 104 24.40 -1.77 -8.46
N ASN A 105 23.19 -2.30 -8.20
CA ASN A 105 21.91 -1.64 -8.46
C ASN A 105 21.82 -1.12 -9.92
N ALA A 106 22.24 -1.98 -10.86
CA ALA A 106 22.33 -1.64 -12.28
C ALA A 106 20.95 -1.71 -12.93
N GLU A 107 20.41 -0.56 -13.33
CA GLU A 107 19.15 -0.49 -14.07
C GLU A 107 19.46 -0.61 -15.56
N ILE A 108 19.02 -1.71 -16.19
CA ILE A 108 19.14 -1.93 -17.63
C ILE A 108 17.76 -1.68 -18.23
N THR A 109 17.60 -0.57 -18.94
CA THR A 109 16.40 -0.29 -19.71
C THR A 109 16.71 -0.45 -21.20
N TRP A 110 15.88 -1.24 -21.88
CA TRP A 110 15.98 -1.43 -23.33
C TRP A 110 14.84 -0.66 -24.00
N ASN A 111 15.15 0.50 -24.59
CA ASN A 111 14.19 1.30 -25.35
C ASN A 111 14.57 1.32 -26.85
N LYS A 112 13.63 1.64 -27.72
CA LYS A 112 13.79 1.66 -29.19
C LYS A 112 14.88 2.63 -29.67
N GLU A 113 15.39 3.50 -28.80
CA GLU A 113 16.42 4.49 -29.10
C GLU A 113 17.83 4.15 -28.57
N GLY A 114 18.02 3.00 -27.90
CA GLY A 114 19.36 2.52 -27.54
C GLY A 114 19.46 1.78 -26.20
N PHE A 115 20.66 1.26 -25.93
CA PHE A 115 21.01 0.56 -24.69
C PHE A 115 21.43 1.55 -23.61
N ALA A 116 20.69 1.62 -22.50
CA ALA A 116 21.05 2.44 -21.35
C ALA A 116 21.47 1.56 -20.16
N PHE A 117 22.72 1.74 -19.70
CA PHE A 117 23.28 1.06 -18.54
C PHE A 117 23.54 2.07 -17.43
N ARG A 118 22.79 2.00 -16.33
CA ARG A 118 22.91 2.93 -15.21
C ARG A 118 23.51 2.20 -14.00
N THR A 119 24.76 2.52 -13.64
CA THR A 119 25.41 2.01 -12.41
C THR A 119 25.80 3.16 -11.51
N ARG A 120 25.42 3.12 -10.22
CA ARG A 120 25.67 4.20 -9.24
C ARG A 120 27.13 4.34 -8.78
N ILE A 121 28.09 3.59 -9.34
CA ILE A 121 29.48 3.51 -8.86
C ILE A 121 30.38 4.60 -9.49
N LEU A 122 29.95 5.24 -10.58
CA LEU A 122 30.65 6.36 -11.20
C LEU A 122 29.82 7.64 -11.06
N PRO A 123 30.37 8.75 -10.52
CA PRO A 123 29.71 10.05 -10.61
C PRO A 123 29.60 10.41 -12.09
N VAL A 124 28.37 10.34 -12.61
CA VAL A 124 28.08 10.75 -13.98
C VAL A 124 28.38 12.25 -14.09
N PRO A 125 29.23 12.70 -15.03
CA PRO A 125 29.37 14.12 -15.29
C PRO A 125 27.99 14.68 -15.63
N SER A 126 27.60 15.74 -14.94
CA SER A 126 26.27 16.38 -14.93
C SER A 126 25.86 17.04 -16.26
N SER A 127 26.30 16.51 -17.41
CA SER A 127 26.00 17.05 -18.74
C SER A 127 24.65 16.58 -19.32
N ARG A 128 23.79 15.96 -18.52
CA ARG A 128 22.34 15.89 -18.75
C ARG A 128 21.61 16.30 -17.49
N PHE A 129 21.68 17.60 -17.20
CA PHE A 129 20.53 18.27 -16.62
C PHE A 129 19.38 18.14 -17.64
N ASP A 130 18.40 17.31 -17.32
CA ASP A 130 17.10 17.32 -18.00
C ASP A 130 16.19 18.26 -17.21
N PRO A 131 15.92 19.48 -17.70
CA PRO A 131 15.10 20.46 -17.00
C PRO A 131 13.62 20.06 -16.91
N SER A 132 13.20 18.98 -17.57
CA SER A 132 11.80 18.55 -17.64
C SER A 132 11.25 17.94 -16.33
N SER A 133 12.09 17.69 -15.33
CA SER A 133 11.66 17.10 -14.04
C SER A 133 11.17 18.13 -13.01
N TYR A 134 11.23 19.42 -13.32
CA TYR A 134 10.64 20.46 -12.49
C TYR A 134 9.37 20.96 -13.15
N TYR A 135 8.21 20.54 -12.62
CA TYR A 135 6.95 21.18 -12.98
C TYR A 135 7.04 22.67 -12.69
N THR A 136 6.99 23.48 -13.73
CA THR A 136 6.98 24.93 -13.55
C THR A 136 5.69 25.35 -12.85
N LYS A 137 5.70 26.46 -12.11
CA LYS A 137 4.49 26.98 -11.44
C LYS A 137 3.31 27.20 -12.41
N ALA A 138 3.60 27.42 -13.69
CA ALA A 138 2.60 27.55 -14.75
C ALA A 138 2.02 26.18 -15.14
N GLU A 139 2.85 25.15 -15.23
CA GLU A 139 2.43 23.79 -15.57
C GLU A 139 1.62 23.13 -14.45
N VAL A 140 2.05 23.31 -13.19
CA VAL A 140 1.25 22.89 -12.02
C VAL A 140 -0.12 23.57 -12.02
N ARG A 141 -0.17 24.86 -12.36
CA ARG A 141 -1.44 25.61 -12.42
C ARG A 141 -2.35 25.10 -13.53
N ASN A 142 -1.78 24.71 -14.68
CA ASN A 142 -2.54 24.12 -15.78
C ASN A 142 -3.11 22.75 -15.36
N ILE A 143 -2.30 21.91 -14.70
CA ILE A 143 -2.75 20.61 -14.19
C ILE A 143 -3.87 20.78 -13.16
N ILE A 144 -3.71 21.69 -12.19
CA ILE A 144 -4.73 21.98 -11.17
C ILE A 144 -6.01 22.51 -11.82
N GLY A 145 -5.91 23.43 -12.78
CA GLY A 145 -7.06 23.97 -13.50
C GLY A 145 -7.82 22.89 -14.26
N ARG A 146 -7.11 22.03 -14.99
CA ARG A 146 -7.72 20.93 -15.73
C ARG A 146 -8.45 19.94 -14.81
N VAL A 147 -7.89 19.63 -13.64
CA VAL A 147 -8.53 18.74 -12.67
C VAL A 147 -9.75 19.41 -12.02
N ALA A 148 -9.68 20.70 -11.72
CA ALA A 148 -10.82 21.45 -11.16
C ALA A 148 -12.01 21.46 -12.14
N ASP A 149 -11.78 21.81 -13.40
CA ASP A 149 -12.83 21.83 -14.43
C ASP A 149 -13.45 20.44 -14.64
N GLU A 150 -12.63 19.38 -14.61
CA GLU A 150 -13.10 17.99 -14.74
C GLU A 150 -13.95 17.56 -13.52
N THR A 151 -13.59 18.00 -12.31
CA THR A 151 -14.39 17.72 -11.11
C THR A 151 -15.71 18.49 -11.07
N GLU A 152 -15.73 19.74 -11.53
CA GLU A 152 -16.96 20.54 -11.59
C GLU A 152 -17.96 19.94 -12.58
N GLY A 153 -17.51 19.54 -13.77
CA GLY A 153 -18.37 18.88 -14.76
C GLY A 153 -19.00 17.59 -14.22
N ARG A 154 -18.18 16.73 -13.60
CA ARG A 154 -18.67 15.47 -13.01
C ARG A 154 -19.65 15.70 -11.85
N MET A 155 -19.47 16.74 -11.04
CA MET A 155 -20.40 17.07 -9.97
C MET A 155 -21.74 17.55 -10.51
N ILE A 156 -21.74 18.36 -11.58
CA ILE A 156 -22.97 18.84 -12.22
C ILE A 156 -23.74 17.66 -12.80
N ASP A 157 -23.06 16.78 -13.55
CA ASP A 157 -23.68 15.60 -14.15
C ASP A 157 -24.26 14.67 -13.08
N ALA A 158 -23.50 14.42 -11.99
CA ALA A 158 -23.97 13.61 -10.88
C ALA A 158 -25.19 14.23 -10.17
N ASN A 159 -25.20 15.55 -9.96
CA ASN A 159 -26.33 16.24 -9.36
C ASN A 159 -27.58 16.19 -10.26
N GLN A 160 -27.42 16.33 -11.58
CA GLN A 160 -28.54 16.20 -12.51
C GLN A 160 -29.16 14.81 -12.48
N LEU A 161 -28.33 13.76 -12.52
CA LEU A 161 -28.81 12.38 -12.43
C LEU A 161 -29.55 12.11 -11.11
N MET A 162 -29.07 12.67 -9.98
CA MET A 162 -29.77 12.55 -8.70
C MET A 162 -31.14 13.24 -8.69
N ILE A 163 -31.26 14.39 -9.36
CA ILE A 163 -32.54 15.10 -9.47
C ILE A 163 -33.51 14.30 -10.35
N GLU A 164 -33.04 13.75 -11.46
CA GLU A 164 -33.86 12.91 -12.34
C GLU A 164 -34.39 11.66 -11.60
N ASP A 165 -33.53 10.94 -10.89
CA ASP A 165 -33.91 9.78 -10.08
C ASP A 165 -34.93 10.15 -8.98
N ALA A 166 -34.71 11.27 -8.28
CA ALA A 166 -35.65 11.77 -7.27
C ALA A 166 -37.02 12.10 -7.87
N LEU A 167 -37.07 12.66 -9.08
CA LEU A 167 -38.33 12.95 -9.78
C LEU A 167 -39.06 11.67 -10.19
N GLU A 168 -38.34 10.65 -10.66
CA GLU A 168 -38.94 9.35 -11.00
C GLU A 168 -39.57 8.67 -9.78
N ILE A 169 -38.87 8.70 -8.63
CA ILE A 169 -39.37 8.15 -7.37
C ILE A 169 -40.68 8.85 -6.97
N LEU A 170 -40.72 10.17 -7.01
CA LEU A 170 -41.92 10.95 -6.67
C LEU A 170 -43.08 10.66 -7.62
N GLU A 171 -42.81 10.53 -8.92
CA GLU A 171 -43.84 10.21 -9.90
C GLU A 171 -44.41 8.80 -9.67
N GLN A 172 -43.55 7.84 -9.35
CA GLN A 172 -43.94 6.48 -9.01
C GLN A 172 -44.81 6.44 -7.74
N GLU A 173 -44.43 7.17 -6.70
CA GLU A 173 -45.22 7.27 -5.47
C GLU A 173 -46.60 7.88 -5.75
N HIS A 174 -46.66 8.94 -6.54
CA HIS A 174 -47.93 9.57 -6.91
C HIS A 174 -48.81 8.64 -7.77
N ARG A 175 -48.24 7.86 -8.69
CA ARG A 175 -48.97 6.82 -9.44
C ARG A 175 -49.55 5.76 -8.50
N ASN A 176 -48.76 5.27 -7.55
CA ASN A 176 -49.21 4.28 -6.56
C ASN A 176 -50.37 4.81 -5.71
N LEU A 177 -50.29 6.06 -5.24
CA LEU A 177 -51.36 6.70 -4.47
C LEU A 177 -52.66 6.83 -5.29
N ARG A 178 -52.57 7.19 -6.58
CA ARG A 178 -53.74 7.23 -7.47
C ARG A 178 -54.39 5.85 -7.64
N LEU A 179 -53.61 4.78 -7.78
CA LEU A 179 -54.13 3.42 -7.88
C LEU A 179 -54.85 2.99 -6.59
N VAL A 180 -54.27 3.29 -5.43
CA VAL A 180 -54.89 3.00 -4.12
C VAL A 180 -56.20 3.77 -3.95
N ASN A 181 -56.21 5.07 -4.24
CA ASN A 181 -57.41 5.91 -4.12
C ASN A 181 -58.51 5.48 -5.10
N GLY A 182 -58.15 5.12 -6.35
CA GLY A 182 -59.10 4.61 -7.33
C GLY A 182 -59.73 3.28 -6.90
N ASN A 183 -58.94 2.37 -6.33
CA ASN A 183 -59.43 1.10 -5.78
C ASN A 183 -60.34 1.31 -4.57
N ALA A 184 -60.01 2.24 -3.67
CA ALA A 184 -60.85 2.57 -2.52
C ALA A 184 -62.20 3.16 -2.95
N ALA A 185 -62.22 4.04 -3.95
CA ALA A 185 -63.47 4.58 -4.51
C ALA A 185 -64.34 3.50 -5.16
N ARG A 186 -63.72 2.55 -5.88
CA ARG A 186 -64.42 1.44 -6.54
C ARG A 186 -65.01 0.45 -5.52
N LEU A 187 -64.34 0.21 -4.40
CA LEU A 187 -64.88 -0.62 -3.30
C LEU A 187 -66.05 0.06 -2.59
N ARG A 188 -66.04 1.39 -2.46
CA ARG A 188 -67.12 2.15 -1.80
C ARG A 188 -68.42 2.21 -2.60
N GLY A 189 -68.35 2.15 -3.94
CA GLY A 189 -69.53 2.15 -4.82
C GLY A 189 -70.20 0.79 -5.03
N LYS A 190 -69.68 -0.28 -4.39
CA LYS A 190 -70.19 -1.66 -4.53
C LYS A 190 -70.95 -2.16 -3.28
N ASN A 191 -71.05 -1.32 -2.25
CA ASN A 191 -71.94 -1.48 -1.09
C ASN A 191 -73.12 -0.51 -1.20
#